data_AF-A0A2S5LJ49-F1
#
_entry.id   AF-A0A2S5LJ49-F1
#
_cell.length_a   1.000
_cell.length_b   1.000
_cell.length_c   1.000
_cell.angle_alpha   90.00
_cell.angle_beta   90.00
_cell.angle_gamma   90.00
#
_symmetry.space_group_name_H-M   'P 1'
#
loop_
_entity.id
_entity.type
_entity.pdbx_description
1 polymer ?
#
loop_
_entity_poly.entity_id
_entity_poly.type
_entity_poly.pdbx_seq_one_letter_code
_entity_poly.pdbx_strand_id
1 'polypeptide(L)'
;MSDIAPGAFHYPSFLDDAAQAALAEEIAEVIAAAPLYVSTMPKTGAPMSVQMTNCGALGWVSDKERGYRYEPRHPQTGNAWPAMPQRLLELWNELAHYHKPPEACLVNVYDETARMGLHQDKDECDFAAPILSLSLGADCRFKLGGTRRGDRAIALTLSSGDALVLSGPARMRYHGVDRILPTIGAPLPPALA
;
A
#
# COMPACT_ATOMS: atom_id res chain seq x y z
N MET A 1 -4.03 -0.62 -19.20
CA MET A 1 -2.67 -0.77 -18.65
C MET A 1 -1.75 0.20 -19.37
N SER A 2 -0.99 0.99 -18.63
CA SER A 2 0.03 1.91 -19.14
C SER A 2 1.37 1.59 -18.48
N ASP A 3 2.42 1.47 -19.29
CA ASP A 3 3.79 1.29 -18.81
C ASP A 3 4.34 2.65 -18.39
N ILE A 4 4.52 2.87 -17.08
CA ILE A 4 5.06 4.13 -16.55
C ILE A 4 6.58 4.13 -16.64
N ALA A 5 7.19 2.96 -16.43
CA ALA A 5 8.61 2.67 -16.56
C ALA A 5 8.80 1.15 -16.72
N PRO A 6 9.98 0.66 -17.13
CA PRO A 6 10.22 -0.79 -17.21
C PRO A 6 9.90 -1.49 -15.87
N GLY A 7 8.93 -2.40 -15.90
CA GLY A 7 8.44 -3.15 -14.74
C GLY A 7 7.41 -2.41 -13.86
N ALA A 8 7.05 -1.17 -14.18
CA ALA A 8 6.04 -0.38 -13.47
C ALA A 8 4.78 -0.22 -14.34
N PHE A 9 3.70 -0.87 -13.94
CA PHE A 9 2.45 -0.95 -14.70
C PHE A 9 1.32 -0.28 -13.93
N HIS A 10 0.59 0.63 -14.57
CA HIS A 10 -0.59 1.27 -14.00
C HIS A 10 -1.85 0.88 -14.77
N TYR A 11 -2.86 0.48 -14.01
CA TYR A 11 -4.16 0.06 -14.48
C TYR A 11 -5.18 1.07 -13.99
N PRO A 12 -5.44 2.15 -14.76
CA PRO A 12 -6.38 3.17 -14.36
C PRO A 12 -7.80 2.60 -14.33
N SER A 13 -8.56 2.94 -13.28
CA SER A 13 -9.95 2.49 -13.06
C SER A 13 -10.12 0.98 -13.24
N PHE A 14 -9.17 0.22 -12.70
CA PHE A 14 -9.17 -1.23 -12.80
C PHE A 14 -10.33 -1.86 -12.02
N LEU A 15 -10.57 -1.36 -10.80
CA LEU A 15 -11.73 -1.74 -10.01
C LEU A 15 -12.91 -0.84 -10.40
N ASP A 16 -14.00 -1.44 -10.88
CA ASP A 16 -15.26 -0.73 -11.04
C ASP A 16 -15.89 -0.37 -9.69
N ASP A 17 -16.95 0.44 -9.70
CA ASP A 17 -17.57 0.94 -8.47
C ASP A 17 -18.05 -0.19 -7.54
N ALA A 18 -18.54 -1.30 -8.11
CA ALA A 18 -19.00 -2.45 -7.35
C ALA A 18 -17.83 -3.19 -6.69
N ALA A 19 -16.73 -3.38 -7.41
CA ALA A 19 -15.50 -3.99 -6.90
C ALA A 19 -14.84 -3.11 -5.82
N GLN A 20 -14.86 -1.78 -6.00
CA GLN A 20 -14.38 -0.83 -4.99
C GLN A 20 -15.22 -0.91 -3.71
N ALA A 21 -16.55 -0.93 -3.82
CA ALA A 21 -17.44 -1.05 -2.66
C ALA A 21 -17.23 -2.37 -1.90
N ALA A 22 -17.16 -3.50 -2.63
CA ALA A 22 -16.93 -4.80 -2.01
C ALA A 22 -15.55 -4.91 -1.35
N LEU A 23 -14.50 -4.41 -2.02
CA LEU A 23 -13.17 -4.37 -1.41
C LEU A 23 -13.15 -3.49 -0.15
N ALA A 24 -13.85 -2.37 -0.17
CA ALA A 24 -13.93 -1.48 0.98
C ALA A 24 -14.62 -2.14 2.20
N GLU A 25 -15.67 -2.93 1.99
CA GLU A 25 -16.30 -3.71 3.06
C GLU A 25 -15.32 -4.71 3.67
N GLU A 26 -14.60 -5.47 2.83
CA GLU A 26 -13.60 -6.44 3.28
C GLU A 26 -12.44 -5.76 4.04
N ILE A 27 -12.00 -4.57 3.60
CA ILE A 27 -10.97 -3.79 4.32
C ILE A 27 -11.51 -3.21 5.63
N ALA A 28 -12.79 -2.82 5.69
CA ALA A 28 -13.42 -2.36 6.93
C ALA A 28 -13.45 -3.49 7.98
N GLU A 29 -13.72 -4.73 7.56
CA GLU A 29 -13.63 -5.92 8.42
C GLU A 29 -12.20 -6.16 8.93
N VAL A 30 -11.18 -6.01 8.05
CA VAL A 30 -9.77 -6.08 8.44
C VAL A 30 -9.45 -5.02 9.50
N ILE A 31 -9.88 -3.78 9.31
CA ILE A 31 -9.66 -2.68 10.27
C ILE A 31 -10.39 -2.94 11.60
N ALA A 32 -11.59 -3.51 11.56
CA ALA A 32 -12.33 -3.85 12.77
C ALA A 32 -11.62 -4.95 13.59
N ALA A 33 -11.02 -5.94 12.91
CA ALA A 33 -10.28 -7.03 13.55
C ALA A 33 -8.86 -6.62 14.00
N ALA A 34 -8.19 -5.77 13.22
CA ALA A 34 -6.87 -5.22 13.47
C ALA A 34 -6.93 -3.68 13.35
N PRO A 35 -7.23 -2.97 14.46
CA PRO A 35 -7.40 -1.52 14.45
C PRO A 35 -6.21 -0.76 13.89
N LEU A 36 -6.46 0.39 13.28
CA LEU A 36 -5.41 1.26 12.76
C LEU A 36 -4.47 1.72 13.88
N TYR A 37 -3.17 1.73 13.59
CA TYR A 37 -2.14 2.27 14.46
C TYR A 37 -1.21 3.23 13.70
N VAL A 38 -0.49 4.05 14.46
CA VAL A 38 0.56 4.94 13.94
C VAL A 38 1.92 4.35 14.28
N SER A 39 2.67 3.93 13.27
CA SER A 39 4.07 3.53 13.41
C SER A 39 4.98 4.72 13.72
N THR A 40 6.16 4.44 14.27
CA THR A 40 7.19 5.47 14.50
C THR A 40 8.42 5.24 13.64
N MET A 41 9.06 6.35 13.24
CA MET A 41 10.28 6.33 12.45
C MET A 41 11.44 5.72 13.25
N PRO A 42 12.24 4.83 12.64
CA PRO A 42 13.42 4.28 13.31
C PRO A 42 14.37 5.39 13.74
N LYS A 43 15.08 5.19 14.84
CA LYS A 43 16.03 6.14 15.46
C LYS A 43 15.40 7.40 16.05
N THR A 44 14.54 8.10 15.32
CA THR A 44 13.95 9.36 15.80
C THR A 44 12.74 9.12 16.69
N GLY A 45 11.99 8.04 16.48
CA GLY A 45 10.72 7.78 17.16
C GLY A 45 9.61 8.75 16.77
N ALA A 46 9.83 9.57 15.73
CA ALA A 46 8.80 10.50 15.26
C ALA A 46 7.61 9.70 14.70
N PRO A 47 6.36 10.06 15.03
CA PRO A 47 5.20 9.38 14.47
C PRO A 47 5.14 9.59 12.96
N MET A 48 4.75 8.55 12.23
CA MET A 48 4.38 8.68 10.82
C MET A 48 3.05 9.44 10.72
N SER A 49 2.84 10.17 9.62
CA SER A 49 1.55 10.84 9.38
C SER A 49 0.48 9.88 8.84
N VAL A 50 0.86 8.66 8.47
CA VAL A 50 -0.01 7.64 7.86
C VAL A 50 -0.44 6.66 8.94
N GLN A 51 -1.73 6.39 9.05
CA GLN A 51 -2.25 5.29 9.85
C GLN A 51 -2.19 4.00 9.06
N MET A 52 -1.95 2.88 9.72
CA MET A 52 -1.80 1.60 9.04
C MET A 52 -2.40 0.44 9.82
N THR A 53 -2.76 -0.61 9.10
CA THR A 53 -3.02 -1.95 9.61
C THR A 53 -2.56 -2.98 8.59
N ASN A 54 -2.65 -4.26 8.91
CA ASN A 54 -2.25 -5.33 8.00
C ASN A 54 -3.23 -6.51 8.03
N CYS A 55 -3.24 -7.30 6.96
CA CYS A 55 -3.82 -8.64 6.91
C CYS A 55 -2.85 -9.62 6.22
N GLY A 56 -3.00 -10.92 6.49
CA GLY A 56 -2.11 -11.98 6.03
C GLY A 56 -1.32 -12.66 7.16
N ALA A 57 -0.35 -13.49 6.79
CA ALA A 57 0.51 -14.16 7.75
C ALA A 57 1.50 -13.20 8.43
N LEU A 58 1.82 -12.11 7.74
CA LEU A 58 2.77 -11.08 8.16
C LEU A 58 2.17 -9.68 7.98
N GLY A 59 2.63 -8.75 8.81
CA GLY A 59 2.30 -7.33 8.69
C GLY A 59 3.56 -6.48 8.88
N TRP A 60 3.68 -5.43 8.09
CA TRP A 60 4.81 -4.52 8.18
C TRP A 60 4.65 -3.59 9.38
N VAL A 61 5.71 -3.46 10.17
CA VAL A 61 5.74 -2.60 11.37
C VAL A 61 7.04 -1.80 11.42
N SER A 62 6.97 -0.64 12.08
CA SER A 62 8.14 0.18 12.37
C SER A 62 8.08 0.75 13.77
N ASP A 63 9.22 0.71 14.45
CA ASP A 63 9.43 1.42 15.71
C ASP A 63 10.88 1.93 15.83
N LYS A 64 11.11 2.75 16.87
CA LYS A 64 12.39 3.39 17.12
C LYS A 64 13.51 2.38 17.39
N GLU A 65 13.21 1.33 18.13
CA GLU A 65 14.17 0.37 18.71
C GLU A 65 14.59 -0.72 17.72
N ARG A 66 13.62 -1.32 17.03
CA ARG A 66 13.77 -2.51 16.19
C ARG A 66 13.71 -2.18 14.69
N GLY A 67 13.29 -0.97 14.33
CA GLY A 67 13.24 -0.52 12.94
C GLY A 67 12.13 -1.20 12.13
N TYR A 68 12.29 -1.18 10.81
CA TYR A 68 11.35 -1.76 9.85
C TYR A 68 11.47 -3.28 9.79
N ARG A 69 10.33 -3.98 9.77
CA ARG A 69 10.28 -5.44 9.69
C ARG A 69 8.86 -5.94 9.43
N TYR A 70 8.76 -7.21 9.06
CA TYR A 70 7.51 -7.97 9.08
C TYR A 70 7.37 -8.73 10.40
N GLU A 71 6.18 -8.71 10.97
CA GLU A 71 5.80 -9.43 12.20
C GLU A 71 4.51 -10.22 12.01
N PRO A 72 4.32 -11.37 12.68
CA PRO A 72 3.07 -12.14 12.60
C PRO A 72 1.95 -11.58 13.49
N ARG A 73 2.22 -10.53 14.28
CA ARG A 73 1.30 -10.00 15.29
C ARG A 73 1.20 -8.48 15.24
N HIS A 74 0.00 -8.00 15.53
CA HIS A 74 -0.30 -6.58 15.66
C HIS A 74 0.48 -5.95 16.82
N PRO A 75 1.16 -4.81 16.62
CA PRO A 75 2.08 -4.25 17.63
C PRO A 75 1.39 -3.74 18.89
N GLN A 76 0.15 -3.25 18.78
CA GLN A 76 -0.62 -2.75 19.93
C GLN A 76 -1.51 -3.80 20.60
N THR A 77 -2.22 -4.67 19.84
CA THR A 77 -3.13 -5.67 20.41
C THR A 77 -2.46 -7.00 20.74
N GLY A 78 -1.32 -7.33 20.13
CA GLY A 78 -0.62 -8.62 20.28
C GLY A 78 -1.29 -9.81 19.58
N ASN A 79 -2.47 -9.61 18.99
CA ASN A 79 -3.18 -10.62 18.22
C ASN A 79 -2.48 -10.91 16.89
N ALA A 80 -2.74 -12.08 16.31
CA ALA A 80 -2.36 -12.34 14.93
C ALA A 80 -3.11 -11.39 13.99
N TRP A 81 -2.52 -11.07 12.84
CA TRP A 81 -3.23 -10.32 11.80
C TRP A 81 -4.43 -11.13 11.27
N PRO A 82 -5.52 -10.47 10.87
CA PRO A 82 -6.64 -11.13 10.21
C PRO A 82 -6.17 -11.80 8.92
N ALA A 83 -6.89 -12.85 8.51
CA ALA A 83 -6.63 -13.51 7.23
C ALA A 83 -6.76 -12.51 6.08
N MET A 84 -5.98 -12.72 5.02
CA MET A 84 -6.09 -11.90 3.82
C MET A 84 -7.45 -12.16 3.15
N PRO A 85 -8.23 -11.12 2.83
CA PRO A 85 -9.45 -11.25 2.06
C PRO A 85 -9.23 -11.99 0.73
N GLN A 86 -10.17 -12.87 0.38
CA GLN A 86 -10.08 -13.71 -0.81
C GLN A 86 -9.95 -12.89 -2.10
N ARG A 87 -10.62 -11.73 -2.17
CA ARG A 87 -10.53 -10.80 -3.30
C ARG A 87 -9.11 -10.28 -3.53
N LEU A 88 -8.35 -10.00 -2.46
CA LEU A 88 -6.96 -9.56 -2.59
C LEU A 88 -6.07 -10.67 -3.17
N LEU A 89 -6.33 -11.93 -2.81
CA LEU A 89 -5.63 -13.08 -3.39
C LEU A 89 -5.95 -13.25 -4.89
N GLU A 90 -7.21 -13.03 -5.28
CA GLU A 90 -7.64 -13.06 -6.68
C GLU A 90 -6.97 -11.95 -7.50
N LEU A 91 -7.00 -10.71 -6.99
CA LEU A 91 -6.33 -9.55 -7.60
C LEU A 91 -4.82 -9.76 -7.72
N TRP A 92 -4.20 -10.37 -6.71
CA TRP A 92 -2.79 -10.77 -6.77
C TRP A 92 -2.53 -11.76 -7.90
N ASN A 93 -3.32 -12.82 -7.99
CA ASN A 93 -3.16 -13.84 -9.04
C ASN A 93 -3.36 -13.25 -10.44
N GLU A 94 -4.24 -12.27 -10.58
CA GLU A 94 -4.50 -11.59 -11.85
C GLU A 94 -3.35 -10.66 -12.27
N LEU A 95 -2.86 -9.82 -11.36
CA LEU A 95 -1.98 -8.69 -11.71
C LEU A 95 -0.51 -8.89 -11.36
N ALA A 96 -0.18 -9.67 -10.32
CA ALA A 96 1.20 -9.79 -9.84
C ALA A 96 2.06 -10.68 -10.76
N HIS A 97 1.45 -11.63 -11.46
CA HIS A 97 2.16 -12.62 -12.29
C HIS A 97 3.33 -13.30 -11.55
N TYR A 98 3.15 -13.58 -10.26
CA TYR A 98 4.14 -14.21 -9.39
C TYR A 98 3.59 -15.53 -8.84
N HIS A 99 4.46 -16.54 -8.77
CA HIS A 99 4.06 -17.93 -8.56
C HIS A 99 3.65 -18.29 -7.12
N LYS A 100 3.86 -17.40 -6.15
CA LYS A 100 3.45 -17.59 -4.75
C LYS A 100 2.36 -16.58 -4.38
N PRO A 101 1.46 -16.91 -3.44
CA PRO A 101 0.53 -15.94 -2.88
C PRO A 101 1.28 -14.89 -2.05
N PRO A 102 0.68 -13.70 -1.82
CA PRO A 102 1.25 -12.70 -0.95
C PRO A 102 1.06 -13.10 0.52
N GLU A 103 2.08 -12.85 1.34
CA GLU A 103 2.06 -13.19 2.77
C GLU A 103 1.62 -12.01 3.64
N ALA A 104 1.65 -10.80 3.09
CA ALA A 104 1.32 -9.55 3.77
C ALA A 104 0.56 -8.61 2.85
N CYS A 105 -0.41 -7.89 3.41
CA CYS A 105 -1.04 -6.73 2.80
C CYS A 105 -1.05 -5.60 3.83
N LEU A 106 -0.34 -4.51 3.53
CA LEU A 106 -0.33 -3.28 4.32
C LEU A 106 -1.46 -2.37 3.84
N VAL A 107 -2.39 -2.05 4.73
CA VAL A 107 -3.45 -1.08 4.50
C VAL A 107 -2.97 0.27 5.03
N ASN A 108 -2.80 1.25 4.14
CA ASN A 108 -2.41 2.61 4.50
C ASN A 108 -3.63 3.54 4.42
N VAL A 109 -3.90 4.28 5.50
CA VAL A 109 -4.96 5.28 5.57
C VAL A 109 -4.34 6.66 5.65
N TYR A 110 -4.69 7.50 4.66
CA TYR A 110 -4.17 8.85 4.50
C TYR A 110 -5.27 9.87 4.76
N ASP A 111 -5.04 10.76 5.72
CA ASP A 111 -5.80 12.00 5.83
C ASP A 111 -5.27 13.05 4.82
N GLU A 112 -5.91 14.23 4.78
CA GLU A 112 -5.57 15.34 3.88
C GLU A 112 -4.12 15.86 4.01
N THR A 113 -3.48 15.63 5.16
CA THR A 113 -2.12 16.08 5.48
C THR A 113 -1.08 14.97 5.37
N ALA A 114 -1.53 13.72 5.37
CA ALA A 114 -0.70 12.53 5.38
C ALA A 114 0.11 12.41 4.09
N ARG A 115 1.37 11.97 4.24
CA ARG A 115 2.28 11.71 3.13
C ARG A 115 3.24 10.59 3.46
N MET A 116 3.77 9.96 2.41
CA MET A 116 4.83 8.97 2.51
C MET A 116 5.98 9.38 1.60
N GLY A 117 7.09 9.83 2.21
CA GLY A 117 8.25 10.30 1.47
C GLY A 117 8.89 9.18 0.62
N LEU A 118 9.78 9.57 -0.30
CA LEU A 118 10.45 8.59 -1.18
C LEU A 118 11.22 7.54 -0.36
N HIS A 119 10.80 6.28 -0.52
CA HIS A 119 11.37 5.10 0.11
C HIS A 119 11.42 3.94 -0.90
N GLN A 120 12.05 2.84 -0.48
CA GLN A 120 12.04 1.57 -1.21
C GLN A 120 11.48 0.53 -0.25
N ASP A 121 10.62 -0.34 -0.76
CA ASP A 121 10.18 -1.53 -0.05
C ASP A 121 11.29 -2.56 -0.20
N LYS A 122 12.09 -2.70 0.86
CA LYS A 122 13.33 -3.49 0.84
C LYS A 122 13.47 -4.40 2.06
N ASP A 123 12.37 -4.58 2.79
CA ASP A 123 12.32 -5.37 4.01
C ASP A 123 11.85 -6.81 3.73
N GLU A 124 11.47 -7.12 2.48
CA GLU A 124 11.11 -8.45 2.01
C GLU A 124 12.34 -9.32 1.75
N CYS A 125 12.20 -10.64 1.91
CA CYS A 125 13.27 -11.59 1.62
C CYS A 125 13.40 -11.91 0.11
N ASP A 126 12.34 -11.75 -0.68
CA ASP A 126 12.32 -12.06 -2.10
C ASP A 126 11.96 -10.83 -2.94
N PHE A 127 12.97 -10.22 -3.57
CA PHE A 127 12.80 -9.08 -4.47
C PHE A 127 12.38 -9.46 -5.90
N ALA A 128 12.14 -10.75 -6.20
CA ALA A 128 11.46 -11.16 -7.42
C ALA A 128 9.94 -11.04 -7.29
N ALA A 129 9.41 -11.11 -6.06
CA ALA A 129 7.99 -10.85 -5.80
C ALA A 129 7.68 -9.36 -6.07
N PRO A 130 6.64 -9.03 -6.86
CA PRO A 130 6.27 -7.65 -7.14
C PRO A 130 5.57 -6.99 -5.95
N ILE A 131 5.34 -5.69 -6.06
CA ILE A 131 4.40 -4.96 -5.20
C ILE A 131 3.13 -4.72 -6.02
N LEU A 132 1.98 -5.14 -5.51
CA LEU A 132 0.66 -4.77 -6.01
C LEU A 132 0.06 -3.74 -5.06
N SER A 133 -0.26 -2.55 -5.59
CA SER A 133 -0.89 -1.46 -4.86
C SER A 133 -2.27 -1.17 -5.46
N LEU A 134 -3.27 -0.97 -4.61
CA LEU A 134 -4.65 -0.66 -4.97
C LEU A 134 -5.02 0.68 -4.31
N SER A 135 -5.69 1.55 -5.05
CA SER A 135 -6.08 2.88 -4.57
C SER A 135 -7.60 2.98 -4.41
N LEU A 136 -8.07 3.49 -3.27
CA LEU A 136 -9.49 3.74 -2.97
C LEU A 136 -9.64 5.13 -2.35
N GLY A 137 -10.68 5.87 -2.74
CA GLY A 137 -11.00 7.18 -2.21
C GLY A 137 -10.29 8.33 -2.94
N ALA A 138 -9.78 9.30 -2.17
CA ALA A 138 -9.26 10.55 -2.72
C ALA A 138 -8.04 10.33 -3.62
N ASP A 139 -7.95 11.12 -4.70
CA ASP A 139 -6.79 11.14 -5.57
C ASP A 139 -5.52 11.50 -4.78
N CYS A 140 -4.40 10.88 -5.13
CA CYS A 140 -3.10 11.26 -4.58
C CYS A 140 -2.06 11.52 -5.66
N ARG A 141 -1.08 12.37 -5.35
CA ARG A 141 0.11 12.53 -6.18
C ARG A 141 1.16 11.50 -5.77
N PHE A 142 1.25 10.42 -6.54
CA PHE A 142 2.28 9.42 -6.39
C PHE A 142 3.55 9.83 -7.14
N LYS A 143 4.71 9.52 -6.57
CA LYS A 143 6.02 9.73 -7.18
C LYS A 143 6.71 8.40 -7.38
N LEU A 144 7.18 8.14 -8.60
CA LEU A 144 8.04 7.03 -8.96
C LEU A 144 9.43 7.55 -9.35
N GLY A 145 10.37 7.44 -8.42
CA GLY A 145 11.80 7.74 -8.58
C GLY A 145 12.55 6.70 -9.41
N GLY A 146 13.88 6.81 -9.44
CA GLY A 146 14.78 5.78 -10.00
C GLY A 146 15.22 4.76 -8.96
N THR A 147 16.32 4.06 -9.22
CA THR A 147 16.91 3.11 -8.25
C THR A 147 17.79 3.80 -7.22
N ARG A 148 18.13 5.09 -7.43
CA ARG A 148 18.84 5.94 -6.48
C ARG A 148 17.94 7.08 -6.01
N ARG A 149 18.11 7.49 -4.75
CA ARG A 149 17.24 8.48 -4.10
C ARG A 149 17.15 9.83 -4.81
N GLY A 150 18.23 10.25 -5.47
CA GLY A 150 18.32 11.52 -6.18
C GLY A 150 17.94 11.45 -7.66
N ASP A 151 17.58 10.27 -8.17
CA ASP A 151 17.14 10.14 -9.56
C ASP A 151 15.82 10.90 -9.77
N ARG A 152 15.63 11.42 -10.99
CA ARG A 152 14.41 12.14 -11.35
C ARG A 152 13.19 11.24 -11.14
N ALA A 153 12.21 11.76 -10.39
CA ALA A 153 10.94 11.11 -10.19
C ALA A 153 9.92 11.53 -11.26
N ILE A 154 9.15 10.55 -11.72
CA ILE A 154 7.91 10.74 -12.47
C ILE A 154 6.81 10.96 -11.42
N ALA A 155 5.92 11.93 -11.65
CA ALA A 155 4.73 12.12 -10.83
C ALA A 155 3.51 11.69 -11.64
N LEU A 156 2.61 10.96 -11.01
CA LEU A 156 1.31 10.58 -11.57
C LEU A 156 0.24 10.72 -10.50
N THR A 157 -0.99 10.96 -10.94
CA THR A 157 -2.16 10.85 -10.08
C THR A 157 -2.56 9.38 -10.01
N LEU A 158 -2.73 8.86 -8.79
CA LEU A 158 -3.46 7.62 -8.56
C LEU A 158 -4.84 7.99 -8.06
N SER A 159 -5.86 7.44 -8.71
CA SER A 159 -7.27 7.69 -8.43
C SER A 159 -7.96 6.47 -7.85
N SER A 160 -9.16 6.65 -7.29
CA SER A 160 -9.96 5.54 -6.78
C SER A 160 -10.19 4.48 -7.87
N GLY A 161 -9.96 3.22 -7.51
CA GLY A 161 -10.06 2.06 -8.40
C GLY A 161 -8.79 1.76 -9.20
N ASP A 162 -7.75 2.58 -9.12
CA ASP A 162 -6.49 2.30 -9.80
C ASP A 162 -5.72 1.15 -9.14
N ALA A 163 -5.06 0.34 -9.98
CA ALA A 163 -4.04 -0.60 -9.54
C ALA A 163 -2.65 -0.23 -10.09
N LEU A 164 -1.61 -0.46 -9.31
CA LEU A 164 -0.21 -0.24 -9.68
C LEU A 164 0.62 -1.47 -9.33
N VAL A 165 1.40 -1.96 -10.28
CA VAL A 165 2.35 -3.07 -10.07
C VAL A 165 3.78 -2.57 -10.23
N LEU A 166 4.62 -2.80 -9.22
CA LEU A 166 6.07 -2.57 -9.28
C LEU A 166 6.79 -3.91 -9.25
N SER A 167 7.30 -4.33 -10.40
CA SER A 167 7.92 -5.64 -10.63
C SER A 167 9.27 -5.50 -11.33
N GLY A 168 10.09 -6.55 -11.31
CA GLY A 168 11.36 -6.59 -12.04
C GLY A 168 12.22 -5.33 -11.79
N PRO A 169 12.63 -4.57 -12.83
CA PRO A 169 13.42 -3.35 -12.67
C PRO A 169 12.75 -2.26 -11.82
N ALA A 170 11.42 -2.27 -11.70
CA ALA A 170 10.68 -1.31 -10.89
C ALA A 170 10.56 -1.69 -9.41
N ARG A 171 10.77 -2.97 -9.06
CA ARG A 171 10.55 -3.50 -7.71
C ARG A 171 11.35 -2.77 -6.62
N MET A 172 12.52 -2.25 -7.00
CA MET A 172 13.42 -1.51 -6.09
C MET A 172 13.49 -0.01 -6.42
N ARG A 173 12.50 0.55 -7.11
CA ARG A 173 12.48 2.00 -7.37
C ARG A 173 12.02 2.76 -6.14
N TYR A 174 12.63 3.91 -5.91
CA TYR A 174 12.14 4.85 -4.91
C TYR A 174 10.73 5.28 -5.27
N HIS A 175 9.82 5.29 -4.31
CA HIS A 175 8.46 5.73 -4.54
C HIS A 175 7.81 6.28 -3.28
N GLY A 176 6.64 6.91 -3.42
CA GLY A 176 5.89 7.44 -2.28
C GLY A 176 4.73 8.33 -2.68
N VAL A 177 3.88 8.60 -1.69
CA VAL A 177 2.73 9.50 -1.80
C VAL A 177 3.14 10.90 -1.32
N ASP A 178 3.24 11.85 -2.25
CA ASP A 178 3.71 13.21 -1.94
C ASP A 178 2.65 14.04 -1.21
N ARG A 179 1.40 13.91 -1.63
CA ARG A 179 0.23 14.59 -1.04
C ARG A 179 -1.06 13.92 -1.49
N ILE A 180 -2.08 14.00 -0.66
CA ILE A 180 -3.46 13.80 -1.07
C ILE A 180 -3.93 15.06 -1.81
N LEU A 181 -4.66 14.89 -2.90
CA LEU A 181 -5.19 15.98 -3.70
C LEU A 181 -6.58 16.38 -3.18
N PRO A 182 -6.96 17.66 -3.24
CA PRO A 182 -8.33 18.07 -2.92
C PRO A 182 -9.30 17.26 -3.78
N THR A 183 -10.24 16.59 -3.14
CA THR A 183 -11.16 15.67 -3.80
C THR A 183 -12.00 16.39 -4.85
N ILE A 184 -11.77 16.07 -6.14
CA ILE A 184 -12.69 16.38 -7.24
C ILE A 184 -13.53 15.13 -7.59
N GLY A 185 -13.17 13.95 -7.07
CA GLY A 185 -13.78 12.64 -7.34
C GLY A 185 -14.71 12.09 -6.23
N ALA A 186 -15.12 10.82 -6.36
CA ALA A 186 -16.06 10.15 -5.47
C ALA A 186 -15.52 10.04 -4.02
N PRO A 187 -16.39 10.12 -2.99
CA PRO A 187 -15.98 9.91 -1.60
C PRO A 187 -15.42 8.49 -1.39
N LEU A 188 -14.70 8.29 -0.28
CA LEU A 188 -14.37 6.94 0.19
C LEU A 188 -15.63 6.06 0.14
N PRO A 189 -15.53 4.79 -0.30
CA PRO A 189 -16.68 3.90 -0.26
C PRO A 189 -17.24 3.85 1.17
N PRO A 190 -18.58 3.81 1.36
CA PRO A 190 -19.21 4.05 2.66
C PRO A 190 -18.69 3.22 3.84
N ALA A 191 -18.21 2.00 3.59
CA ALA A 191 -17.63 1.14 4.63
C ALA A 191 -16.32 1.69 5.23
N LEU A 192 -15.64 2.59 4.50
CA LEU A 192 -14.38 3.23 4.90
C LEU A 192 -14.54 4.74 5.15
N ALA A 193 -15.74 5.29 4.98
CA ALA A 193 -16.03 6.72 5.12
C ALA A 193 -16.22 7.15 6.59
#